data_AF-A0A6G1ZLK8-F1
#
_entry.id   AF-A0A6G1ZLK8-F1
#
_cell.length_a   1.000
_cell.length_b   1.000
_cell.length_c   1.000
_cell.angle_alpha   90.00
_cell.angle_beta   90.00
_cell.angle_gamma   90.00
#
_symmetry.space_group_name_H-M   'P 1'
#
loop_
_entity.id
_entity.type
_entity.pdbx_description
1 polymer ?
#
loop_
_entity_poly.entity_id
_entity_poly.type
_entity_poly.pdbx_seq_one_letter_code
_entity_poly.pdbx_strand_id
1 'polypeptide(L)'
;MDTQANNSLIKVEEFNQIMQSAPATLQRNQASVSACNQTGQALLDTIEAEGGISSDELDATVSEYLEKTKITVENMNKRRKPLTQLLATVSKSFTSLESAIDIKSVTTIPYKLQQARNKYAAKKLEEQKKREAEARRIQLTENEKAQYKADITLLLDTTYANYVSRHIKALSGMYDHATLASYNDVCRQIKEANVTFNWTDFANNVKDTFQTFYMDAATRTGIKNELASIKKVEYTKRYSFELEDLKQSLIDRLPSLRKQLEEQEELRRTNAVEAARQEEQRRKEQQEQLRKQEEERKRREAEAKAKAEAEKAAAEVQAAFDFSAASMPSTPTKAKVKKKIQITNPQGFLQVYQMWFTREGINMSMEDLEKVHKKMITYCEKVVNKDGEEIKSAFVKYIDDVTAK
;
A
#
# COMPACT_ATOMS: atom_id res chain seq x y z
N MET A 1 -6.09 15.91 -60.72
CA MET A 1 -5.46 17.24 -60.82
C MET A 1 -3.97 17.05 -60.97
N ASP A 2 -3.39 17.88 -61.82
CA ASP A 2 -2.16 17.59 -62.55
C ASP A 2 -0.89 17.74 -61.71
N THR A 3 -0.06 16.69 -61.72
CA THR A 3 1.37 16.80 -61.44
C THR A 3 2.20 15.88 -62.33
N GLN A 4 1.97 15.94 -63.66
CA GLN A 4 3.09 15.76 -64.58
C GLN A 4 3.92 17.04 -64.57
N ALA A 5 4.60 17.28 -63.45
CA ALA A 5 5.76 18.15 -63.44
C ALA A 5 6.88 17.41 -64.19
N ASN A 6 6.81 17.44 -65.52
CA ASN A 6 7.92 17.12 -66.43
C ASN A 6 8.99 18.21 -66.26
N ASN A 7 9.54 18.27 -65.05
CA ASN A 7 10.59 19.18 -64.66
C ASN A 7 11.91 18.55 -65.11
N SER A 8 12.04 18.40 -66.43
CA SER A 8 13.32 18.25 -67.11
C SER A 8 14.10 19.53 -66.86
N LEU A 9 14.69 19.63 -65.67
CA LEU A 9 15.50 20.75 -65.16
C LEU A 9 16.67 21.11 -66.10
N ILE A 10 16.93 20.22 -67.05
CA ILE A 10 17.92 20.27 -68.10
C ILE A 10 17.23 19.79 -69.38
N LYS A 11 17.22 20.60 -70.44
CA LYS A 11 16.84 20.13 -71.78
C LYS A 11 17.95 19.22 -72.29
N VAL A 12 17.61 18.00 -72.69
CA VAL A 12 18.57 16.95 -73.06
C VAL A 12 19.44 17.38 -74.25
N GLU A 13 18.84 18.05 -75.25
CA GLU A 13 19.55 18.63 -76.40
C GLU A 13 20.58 19.69 -75.99
N GLU A 14 20.22 20.65 -75.14
CA GLU A 14 21.15 21.69 -74.68
C GLU A 14 22.29 21.10 -73.84
N PHE A 15 22.00 20.09 -73.00
CA PHE A 15 23.02 19.36 -72.25
C PHE A 15 24.01 18.64 -73.17
N ASN A 16 23.50 17.88 -74.15
CA ASN A 16 24.32 17.14 -75.09
C ASN A 16 25.21 18.07 -75.92
N GLN A 17 24.66 19.18 -76.43
CA GLN A 17 25.42 20.17 -77.19
C GLN A 17 26.52 20.83 -76.34
N ILE A 18 26.21 21.28 -75.12
CA ILE A 18 27.20 21.92 -74.24
C ILE A 18 28.28 20.92 -73.83
N MET A 19 27.93 19.68 -73.49
CA MET A 19 28.91 18.64 -73.13
C MET A 19 29.81 18.22 -74.30
N GLN A 20 29.26 18.06 -75.51
CA GLN A 20 30.04 17.82 -76.71
C GLN A 20 31.01 18.97 -77.02
N SER A 21 30.64 20.22 -76.68
CA SER A 21 31.50 21.40 -76.83
C SER A 21 32.61 21.52 -75.76
N ALA A 22 32.55 20.74 -74.68
CA ALA A 22 33.46 20.88 -73.54
C ALA A 22 34.94 20.62 -73.88
N PRO A 23 35.32 19.55 -74.62
CA PRO A 23 36.72 19.33 -75.00
C PRO A 23 37.25 20.45 -75.90
N ALA A 24 36.47 20.88 -76.90
CA ALA A 24 36.85 21.96 -77.80
C ALA A 24 36.98 23.32 -77.08
N THR A 25 36.14 23.56 -76.08
CA THR A 25 36.22 24.74 -75.20
C THR A 25 37.49 24.74 -74.35
N LEU A 26 37.81 23.60 -73.74
CA LEU A 26 39.04 23.43 -72.97
C LEU A 26 40.29 23.61 -73.84
N GLN A 27 40.31 22.97 -75.02
CA GLN A 27 41.42 23.07 -75.97
C GLN A 27 41.63 24.50 -76.48
N ARG A 28 40.55 25.24 -76.81
CA ARG A 28 40.64 26.67 -77.17
C ARG A 28 41.18 27.54 -76.04
N ASN A 29 40.81 27.25 -74.80
CA ASN A 29 41.32 27.96 -73.63
C ASN A 29 42.81 27.63 -73.40
N GLN A 30 43.22 26.37 -73.52
CA GLN A 30 44.64 25.95 -73.47
C GLN A 30 45.48 26.63 -74.56
N ALA A 31 44.99 26.67 -75.80
CA ALA A 31 45.65 27.37 -76.90
C ALA A 31 45.75 28.88 -76.66
N SER A 32 44.70 29.49 -76.09
CA SER A 32 44.72 30.93 -75.71
C SER A 32 45.80 31.22 -74.66
N VAL A 33 45.95 30.37 -73.65
CA VAL A 33 47.00 30.49 -72.62
C VAL A 33 48.39 30.27 -73.24
N SER A 34 48.55 29.24 -74.08
CA SER A 34 49.82 28.94 -74.74
C SER A 34 50.31 30.12 -75.58
N ALA A 35 49.45 30.70 -76.42
CA ALA A 35 49.80 31.85 -77.24
C ALA A 35 50.10 33.10 -76.40
N CYS A 36 49.29 33.37 -75.37
CA CYS A 36 49.52 34.49 -74.46
C CYS A 36 50.87 34.38 -73.75
N ASN A 37 51.20 33.20 -73.22
CA ASN A 37 52.48 32.94 -72.58
C ASN A 37 53.66 33.07 -73.55
N GLN A 38 53.52 32.58 -74.80
CA GLN A 38 54.58 32.71 -75.81
C GLN A 38 54.85 34.18 -76.19
N THR A 39 53.80 34.97 -76.38
CA THR A 39 53.94 36.41 -76.65
C THR A 39 54.51 37.17 -75.46
N GLY A 40 54.04 36.87 -74.25
CA GLY A 40 54.56 37.46 -73.01
C GLY A 40 56.02 37.11 -72.76
N GLN A 41 56.43 35.87 -73.03
CA GLN A 41 57.83 35.45 -72.91
C GLN A 41 58.73 36.20 -73.89
N ALA A 42 58.35 36.32 -75.16
CA ALA A 42 59.14 37.08 -76.14
C ALA A 42 59.29 38.57 -75.76
N LEU A 43 58.28 39.18 -75.13
CA LEU A 43 58.38 40.54 -74.58
C LEU A 43 59.33 40.58 -73.37
N LEU A 44 59.27 39.61 -72.45
CA LEU A 44 60.20 39.52 -71.33
C LEU A 44 61.65 39.32 -71.80
N ASP A 45 61.89 38.41 -72.74
CA ASP A 45 63.22 38.16 -73.33
C ASP A 45 63.81 39.43 -73.95
N THR A 46 62.96 40.28 -74.55
CA THR A 46 63.35 41.59 -75.11
C THR A 46 63.70 42.60 -74.03
N ILE A 47 62.85 42.73 -73.00
CA ILE A 47 63.10 43.61 -71.83
C ILE A 47 64.39 43.22 -71.09
N GLU A 48 64.64 41.91 -70.93
CA GLU A 48 65.85 41.41 -70.28
C GLU A 48 67.11 41.70 -71.11
N ALA A 49 67.04 41.56 -72.43
CA ALA A 49 68.16 41.88 -73.33
C ALA A 49 68.53 43.38 -73.37
N GLU A 50 67.55 44.26 -73.19
CA GLU A 50 67.75 45.72 -73.12
C GLU A 50 68.11 46.23 -71.71
N GLY A 51 68.06 45.35 -70.69
CA GLY A 51 68.32 45.71 -69.29
C GLY A 51 67.17 46.44 -68.59
N GLY A 52 65.97 46.41 -69.17
CA GLY A 52 64.78 47.12 -68.74
C GLY A 52 63.93 47.55 -69.93
N ILE A 53 62.81 48.25 -69.67
CA ILE A 53 62.06 48.92 -70.74
C ILE A 53 62.86 50.17 -71.14
N SER A 54 63.47 50.15 -72.33
CA SER A 54 64.38 51.21 -72.80
C SER A 54 63.73 52.29 -73.67
N SER A 55 62.47 52.08 -74.11
CA SER A 55 61.76 52.93 -75.06
C SER A 55 60.26 53.02 -74.77
N ASP A 56 59.63 54.13 -75.19
CA ASP A 56 58.18 54.34 -75.08
C ASP A 56 57.40 53.35 -75.99
N GLU A 57 57.99 52.93 -77.10
CA GLU A 57 57.43 51.91 -78.00
C GLU A 57 57.36 50.52 -77.32
N LEU A 58 58.36 50.16 -76.51
CA LEU A 58 58.36 48.90 -75.76
C LEU A 58 57.35 48.94 -74.60
N ASP A 59 57.23 50.05 -73.88
CA ASP A 59 56.18 50.24 -72.86
C ASP A 59 54.77 50.12 -73.47
N ALA A 60 54.53 50.81 -74.59
CA ALA A 60 53.26 50.75 -75.30
C ALA A 60 52.91 49.31 -75.74
N THR A 61 53.90 48.54 -76.19
CA THR A 61 53.72 47.13 -76.59
C THR A 61 53.40 46.21 -75.40
N VAL A 62 54.06 46.42 -74.25
CA VAL A 62 53.77 45.71 -72.99
C VAL A 62 52.37 46.06 -72.48
N SER A 63 52.00 47.33 -72.52
CA SER A 63 50.67 47.81 -72.13
C SER A 63 49.56 47.20 -73.00
N GLU A 64 49.77 47.15 -74.33
CA GLU A 64 48.83 46.50 -75.26
C GLU A 64 48.72 44.99 -75.01
N TYR A 65 49.83 44.30 -74.72
CA TYR A 65 49.84 42.89 -74.34
C TYR A 65 49.03 42.63 -73.05
N LEU A 66 49.19 43.46 -72.02
CA LEU A 66 48.45 43.33 -70.76
C LEU A 66 46.94 43.53 -70.97
N GLU A 67 46.53 44.46 -71.83
CA GLU A 67 45.11 44.65 -72.15
C GLU A 67 44.54 43.46 -72.97
N LYS A 68 45.28 42.97 -73.98
CA LYS A 68 44.94 41.73 -74.71
C LYS A 68 44.85 40.52 -73.78
N THR A 69 45.66 40.47 -72.71
CA THR A 69 45.61 39.42 -71.69
C THR A 69 44.30 39.45 -70.90
N LYS A 70 43.84 40.64 -70.44
CA LYS A 70 42.54 40.80 -69.76
C LYS A 70 41.38 40.34 -70.64
N ILE A 71 41.36 40.79 -71.90
CA ILE A 71 40.36 40.38 -72.91
C ILE A 71 40.39 38.87 -73.14
N THR A 72 41.57 38.26 -73.18
CA THR A 72 41.75 36.80 -73.32
C THR A 72 41.13 36.05 -72.13
N VAL A 73 41.38 36.49 -70.89
CA VAL A 73 40.76 35.92 -69.68
C VAL A 73 39.24 36.10 -69.69
N GLU A 74 38.73 37.26 -70.11
CA GLU A 74 37.29 37.49 -70.24
C GLU A 74 36.65 36.53 -71.25
N ASN A 75 37.30 36.31 -72.40
CA ASN A 75 36.85 35.37 -73.43
C ASN A 75 36.96 33.90 -72.97
N MET A 76 37.99 33.53 -72.20
CA MET A 76 38.05 32.21 -71.54
C MET A 76 36.89 32.02 -70.54
N ASN A 77 36.54 33.07 -69.80
CA ASN A 77 35.41 33.08 -68.87
C ASN A 77 34.06 32.93 -69.60
N LYS A 78 33.82 33.71 -70.66
CA LYS A 78 32.63 33.59 -71.52
C LYS A 78 32.49 32.18 -72.08
N ARG A 79 33.58 31.57 -72.54
CA ARG A 79 33.61 30.19 -73.09
C ARG A 79 33.31 29.11 -72.03
N ARG A 80 33.86 29.19 -70.81
CA ARG A 80 33.63 28.16 -69.76
C ARG A 80 32.28 28.27 -69.04
N LYS A 81 31.68 29.47 -68.99
CA LYS A 81 30.50 29.77 -68.16
C LYS A 81 29.30 28.83 -68.42
N PRO A 82 28.87 28.52 -69.65
CA PRO A 82 27.73 27.62 -69.90
C PRO A 82 27.96 26.22 -69.34
N LEU A 83 29.16 25.65 -69.54
CA LEU A 83 29.52 24.33 -69.03
C LEU A 83 29.53 24.28 -67.50
N THR A 84 30.10 25.29 -66.84
CA THR A 84 30.12 25.37 -65.37
C THR A 84 28.71 25.51 -64.79
N GLN A 85 27.84 26.32 -65.42
CA GLN A 85 26.44 26.47 -65.02
C GLN A 85 25.64 25.17 -65.21
N LEU A 86 25.88 24.45 -66.31
CA LEU A 86 25.25 23.16 -66.55
C LEU A 86 25.65 22.13 -65.48
N LEU A 87 26.94 21.96 -65.19
CA LEU A 87 27.44 21.05 -64.15
C LEU A 87 26.87 21.37 -62.76
N ALA A 88 26.82 22.65 -62.38
CA ALA A 88 26.20 23.08 -61.13
C ALA A 88 24.70 22.77 -61.07
N THR A 89 23.99 22.90 -62.21
CA THR A 89 22.56 22.60 -62.33
C THR A 89 22.29 21.09 -62.25
N VAL A 90 23.14 20.26 -62.87
CA VAL A 90 23.12 18.79 -62.74
C VAL A 90 23.27 18.38 -61.27
N SER A 91 24.34 18.86 -60.61
CA SER A 91 24.62 18.56 -59.21
C SER A 91 23.45 18.95 -58.29
N LYS A 92 22.91 20.17 -58.46
CA LYS A 92 21.75 20.64 -57.70
C LYS A 92 20.49 19.80 -57.96
N SER A 93 20.30 19.28 -59.18
CA SER A 93 19.14 18.47 -59.54
C SER A 93 19.13 17.13 -58.77
N PHE A 94 20.27 16.46 -58.65
CA PHE A 94 20.39 15.23 -57.85
C PHE A 94 20.05 15.48 -56.37
N THR A 95 20.69 16.45 -55.73
CA THR A 95 20.43 16.77 -54.31
C THR A 95 18.97 17.24 -54.08
N SER A 96 18.36 17.90 -55.07
CA SER A 96 16.94 18.28 -55.01
C SER A 96 15.98 17.10 -55.09
N LEU A 97 16.31 16.06 -55.87
CA LEU A 97 15.50 14.84 -55.95
C LEU A 97 15.58 14.02 -54.66
N GLU A 98 16.78 13.89 -54.08
CA GLU A 98 17.00 13.27 -52.76
C GLU A 98 16.18 14.00 -51.67
N SER A 99 16.28 15.34 -51.64
CA SER A 99 15.59 16.18 -50.66
C SER A 99 14.05 16.12 -50.79
N ALA A 100 13.52 15.85 -51.99
CA ALA A 100 12.08 15.79 -52.23
C ALA A 100 11.40 14.57 -51.57
N ILE A 101 12.17 13.53 -51.24
CA ILE A 101 11.68 12.29 -50.63
C ILE A 101 12.30 11.99 -49.25
N ASP A 102 13.08 12.92 -48.68
CA ASP A 102 13.68 12.74 -47.35
C ASP A 102 12.60 12.57 -46.27
N ILE A 103 12.69 11.44 -45.55
CA ILE A 103 11.79 11.04 -44.45
C ILE A 103 11.92 11.99 -43.25
N LYS A 104 13.03 12.74 -43.12
CA LYS A 104 13.25 13.71 -42.04
C LYS A 104 12.67 15.10 -42.35
N SER A 105 12.45 15.42 -43.62
CA SER A 105 12.01 16.74 -44.06
C SER A 105 10.49 16.91 -43.97
N VAL A 106 10.03 17.88 -43.16
CA VAL A 106 8.62 18.05 -42.78
C VAL A 106 7.63 18.27 -43.94
N THR A 107 8.14 18.69 -45.10
CA THR A 107 7.34 19.00 -46.28
C THR A 107 7.03 17.77 -47.14
N THR A 108 7.83 16.70 -47.03
CA THR A 108 7.78 15.54 -47.93
C THR A 108 6.62 14.60 -47.61
N ILE A 109 6.25 13.77 -48.59
CA ILE A 109 5.23 12.73 -48.39
C ILE A 109 5.72 11.64 -47.42
N PRO A 110 6.96 11.12 -47.50
CA PRO A 110 7.45 10.10 -46.56
C PRO A 110 7.46 10.55 -45.09
N TYR A 111 7.83 11.81 -44.79
CA TYR A 111 7.71 12.34 -43.42
C TYR A 111 6.26 12.32 -42.92
N LYS A 112 5.31 12.80 -43.74
CA LYS A 112 3.88 12.83 -43.40
C LYS A 112 3.33 11.42 -43.15
N LEU A 113 3.75 10.44 -43.95
CA LEU A 113 3.41 9.03 -43.74
C LEU A 113 4.01 8.46 -42.46
N GLN A 114 5.27 8.77 -42.13
CA GLN A 114 5.87 8.34 -40.88
C GLN A 114 5.16 8.95 -39.66
N GLN A 115 4.76 10.22 -39.72
CA GLN A 115 3.96 10.85 -38.68
C GLN A 115 2.55 10.24 -38.55
N ALA A 116 1.93 9.82 -39.65
CA ALA A 116 0.68 9.07 -39.60
C ALA A 116 0.85 7.70 -38.90
N ARG A 117 1.95 6.98 -39.16
CA ARG A 117 2.30 5.73 -38.45
C ARG A 117 2.53 5.97 -36.96
N ASN A 118 3.28 7.01 -36.60
CA ASN A 118 3.55 7.39 -35.21
C ASN A 118 2.22 7.68 -34.46
N LYS A 119 1.33 8.46 -35.08
CA LYS A 119 0.00 8.78 -34.52
C LYS A 119 -0.89 7.55 -34.36
N TYR A 120 -0.87 6.61 -35.30
CA TYR A 120 -1.62 5.35 -35.19
C TYR A 120 -1.06 4.45 -34.06
N ALA A 121 0.26 4.34 -33.93
CA ALA A 121 0.90 3.58 -32.85
C ALA A 121 0.54 4.16 -31.46
N ALA A 122 0.57 5.49 -31.33
CA ALA A 122 0.14 6.18 -30.10
C ALA A 122 -1.35 5.90 -29.78
N LYS A 123 -2.24 6.01 -30.77
CA LYS A 123 -3.68 5.71 -30.59
C LYS A 123 -3.92 4.26 -30.16
N LYS A 124 -3.19 3.30 -30.74
CA LYS A 124 -3.32 1.88 -30.39
C LYS A 124 -2.88 1.61 -28.95
N LEU A 125 -1.81 2.27 -28.47
CA LEU A 125 -1.36 2.19 -27.09
C LEU A 125 -2.38 2.82 -26.12
N GLU A 126 -2.99 3.94 -26.48
CA GLU A 126 -4.05 4.59 -25.70
C GLU A 126 -5.31 3.72 -25.60
N GLU A 127 -5.76 3.13 -26.71
CA GLU A 127 -6.90 2.19 -26.74
C GLU A 127 -6.64 0.95 -25.88
N GLN A 128 -5.41 0.41 -25.90
CA GLN A 128 -5.01 -0.70 -25.04
C GLN A 128 -5.04 -0.28 -23.56
N LYS A 129 -4.38 0.82 -23.19
CA LYS A 129 -4.37 1.34 -21.81
C LYS A 129 -5.78 1.62 -21.29
N LYS A 130 -6.68 2.14 -22.14
CA LYS A 130 -8.09 2.38 -21.80
C LYS A 130 -8.83 1.07 -21.53
N ARG A 131 -8.63 0.03 -22.36
CA ARG A 131 -9.21 -1.31 -22.15
C ARG A 131 -8.71 -1.96 -20.86
N GLU A 132 -7.42 -1.85 -20.56
CA GLU A 132 -6.81 -2.37 -19.32
C GLU A 132 -7.26 -1.59 -18.07
N ALA A 133 -7.47 -0.27 -18.17
CA ALA A 133 -8.02 0.53 -17.09
C ALA A 133 -9.51 0.22 -16.84
N GLU A 134 -10.30 0.04 -17.90
CA GLU A 134 -11.71 -0.36 -17.80
C GLU A 134 -11.87 -1.77 -17.23
N ALA A 135 -11.09 -2.74 -17.69
CA ALA A 135 -11.07 -4.10 -17.13
C ALA A 135 -10.69 -4.09 -15.65
N ARG A 136 -9.66 -3.32 -15.24
CA ARG A 136 -9.30 -3.16 -13.83
C ARG A 136 -10.41 -2.49 -13.02
N ARG A 137 -11.09 -1.46 -13.54
CA ARG A 137 -12.22 -0.81 -12.86
C ARG A 137 -13.37 -1.80 -12.63
N ILE A 138 -13.75 -2.57 -13.66
CA ILE A 138 -14.78 -3.61 -13.55
C ILE A 138 -14.38 -4.64 -12.50
N GLN A 139 -13.13 -5.14 -12.54
CA GLN A 139 -12.62 -6.10 -11.56
C GLN A 139 -12.65 -5.56 -10.12
N LEU A 140 -12.27 -4.30 -9.90
CA LEU A 140 -12.34 -3.65 -8.58
C LEU A 140 -13.78 -3.52 -8.08
N THR A 141 -14.71 -3.10 -8.94
CA THR A 141 -16.15 -3.01 -8.62
C THR A 141 -16.75 -4.37 -8.29
N GLU A 142 -16.46 -5.43 -9.05
CA GLU A 142 -16.97 -6.79 -8.77
C GLU A 142 -16.34 -7.40 -7.50
N ASN A 143 -15.04 -7.19 -7.28
CA ASN A 143 -14.38 -7.61 -6.04
C ASN A 143 -14.97 -6.89 -4.81
N GLU A 144 -15.24 -5.59 -4.89
CA GLU A 144 -15.87 -4.83 -3.80
C GLU A 144 -17.31 -5.30 -3.54
N LYS A 145 -18.10 -5.57 -4.58
CA LYS A 145 -19.45 -6.18 -4.44
C LYS A 145 -19.39 -7.53 -3.71
N ALA A 146 -18.46 -8.40 -4.11
CA ALA A 146 -18.30 -9.72 -3.51
C ALA A 146 -17.88 -9.64 -2.03
N GLN A 147 -16.90 -8.78 -1.74
CA GLN A 147 -16.43 -8.52 -0.37
C GLN A 147 -17.56 -7.96 0.50
N TYR A 148 -18.26 -6.92 0.04
CA TYR A 148 -19.39 -6.32 0.76
C TYR A 148 -20.54 -7.32 1.00
N LYS A 149 -20.81 -8.22 0.04
CA LYS A 149 -21.80 -9.30 0.21
C LYS A 149 -21.37 -10.28 1.31
N ALA A 150 -20.09 -10.62 1.40
CA ALA A 150 -19.56 -11.47 2.46
C ALA A 150 -19.61 -10.77 3.83
N ASP A 151 -19.17 -9.51 3.91
CA ASP A 151 -19.11 -8.72 5.16
C ASP A 151 -20.51 -8.48 5.76
N ILE A 152 -21.49 -8.13 4.93
CA ILE A 152 -22.89 -7.99 5.38
C ILE A 152 -23.47 -9.34 5.83
N THR A 153 -23.14 -10.44 5.12
CA THR A 153 -23.60 -11.79 5.52
C THR A 153 -23.03 -12.16 6.90
N LEU A 154 -21.73 -11.96 7.12
CA LEU A 154 -21.07 -12.21 8.40
C LEU A 154 -21.61 -11.32 9.53
N LEU A 155 -21.89 -10.04 9.25
CA LEU A 155 -22.52 -9.12 10.20
C LEU A 155 -23.92 -9.62 10.62
N LEU A 156 -24.74 -10.03 9.65
CA LEU A 156 -26.08 -10.57 9.92
C LEU A 156 -25.99 -11.86 10.74
N ASP A 157 -25.15 -12.82 10.35
CA ASP A 157 -25.01 -14.11 11.02
C ASP A 157 -24.45 -13.96 12.45
N THR A 158 -23.49 -13.05 12.65
CA THR A 158 -22.93 -12.73 13.99
C THR A 158 -23.98 -12.04 14.87
N THR A 159 -24.74 -11.10 14.31
CA THR A 159 -25.82 -10.43 15.04
C THR A 159 -26.92 -11.43 15.40
N TYR A 160 -27.22 -12.38 14.52
CA TYR A 160 -28.23 -13.42 14.73
C TYR A 160 -27.81 -14.38 15.86
N ALA A 161 -26.56 -14.85 15.85
CA ALA A 161 -26.01 -15.69 16.91
C ALA A 161 -26.08 -15.00 18.29
N ASN A 162 -25.74 -13.70 18.34
CA ASN A 162 -25.87 -12.90 19.56
C ASN A 162 -27.34 -12.71 19.99
N TYR A 163 -28.24 -12.49 19.04
CA TYR A 163 -29.68 -12.36 19.29
C TYR A 163 -30.27 -13.64 19.90
N VAL A 164 -30.03 -14.79 19.25
CA VAL A 164 -30.42 -16.13 19.75
C VAL A 164 -29.82 -16.40 21.12
N SER A 165 -28.51 -16.16 21.30
CA SER A 165 -27.83 -16.43 22.58
C SER A 165 -28.42 -15.64 23.75
N ARG A 166 -28.84 -14.38 23.53
CA ARG A 166 -29.56 -13.60 24.56
C ARG A 166 -30.89 -14.25 24.94
N HIS A 167 -31.65 -14.74 23.95
CA HIS A 167 -33.00 -15.30 24.18
C HIS A 167 -32.92 -16.69 24.83
N ILE A 168 -31.97 -17.54 24.40
CA ILE A 168 -31.63 -18.79 25.07
C ILE A 168 -31.25 -18.54 26.52
N LYS A 169 -30.31 -17.61 26.78
CA LYS A 169 -29.89 -17.28 28.15
C LYS A 169 -31.02 -16.72 29.02
N ALA A 170 -31.94 -15.95 28.45
CA ALA A 170 -33.11 -15.48 29.18
C ALA A 170 -34.03 -16.64 29.59
N LEU A 171 -34.34 -17.56 28.66
CA LEU A 171 -35.25 -18.68 28.91
C LEU A 171 -34.63 -19.73 29.86
N SER A 172 -33.37 -20.12 29.64
CA SER A 172 -32.62 -20.98 30.56
C SER A 172 -32.44 -20.31 31.92
N GLY A 173 -32.14 -19.00 31.95
CA GLY A 173 -31.99 -18.24 33.20
C GLY A 173 -33.25 -18.24 34.07
N MET A 174 -34.45 -18.17 33.47
CA MET A 174 -35.72 -18.31 34.21
C MET A 174 -35.86 -19.69 34.88
N TYR A 175 -35.41 -20.75 34.21
CA TYR A 175 -35.41 -22.11 34.75
C TYR A 175 -34.34 -22.29 35.85
N ASP A 176 -33.10 -21.87 35.58
CA ASP A 176 -31.94 -22.08 36.47
C ASP A 176 -32.07 -21.32 37.81
N HIS A 177 -32.79 -20.19 37.82
CA HIS A 177 -33.00 -19.36 39.01
C HIS A 177 -34.40 -19.52 39.62
N ALA A 178 -35.15 -20.55 39.22
CA ALA A 178 -36.47 -20.82 39.79
C ALA A 178 -36.36 -21.20 41.27
N THR A 179 -37.33 -20.74 42.07
CA THR A 179 -37.50 -21.12 43.47
C THR A 179 -38.84 -21.79 43.65
N LEU A 180 -39.05 -22.50 44.77
CA LEU A 180 -40.35 -23.15 45.03
C LEU A 180 -41.52 -22.16 45.01
N ALA A 181 -41.30 -20.90 45.43
CA ALA A 181 -42.29 -19.84 45.39
C ALA A 181 -42.57 -19.32 43.96
N SER A 182 -41.54 -19.19 43.12
CA SER A 182 -41.68 -18.70 41.73
C SER A 182 -41.96 -19.80 40.70
N TYR A 183 -41.94 -21.07 41.09
CA TYR A 183 -42.04 -22.24 40.20
C TYR A 183 -43.26 -22.18 39.26
N ASN A 184 -44.46 -21.85 39.77
CA ASN A 184 -45.67 -21.80 38.95
C ASN A 184 -45.63 -20.67 37.90
N ASP A 185 -45.06 -19.51 38.25
CA ASP A 185 -44.87 -18.41 37.31
C ASP A 185 -43.81 -18.72 36.25
N VAL A 186 -42.70 -19.36 36.64
CA VAL A 186 -41.68 -19.84 35.70
C VAL A 186 -42.27 -20.88 34.74
N CYS A 187 -43.08 -21.83 35.24
CA CYS A 187 -43.80 -22.80 34.41
C CYS A 187 -44.69 -22.12 33.37
N ARG A 188 -45.42 -21.07 33.76
CA ARG A 188 -46.29 -20.32 32.86
C ARG A 188 -45.46 -19.55 31.83
N GLN A 189 -44.44 -18.80 32.26
CA GLN A 189 -43.57 -18.01 31.39
C GLN A 189 -42.84 -18.87 30.34
N ILE A 190 -42.34 -20.05 30.71
CA ILE A 190 -41.69 -20.97 29.76
C ILE A 190 -42.70 -21.53 28.75
N LYS A 191 -43.91 -21.90 29.18
CA LYS A 191 -44.97 -22.40 28.26
C LYS A 191 -45.49 -21.31 27.31
N GLU A 192 -45.65 -20.09 27.80
CA GLU A 192 -46.07 -18.90 27.05
C GLU A 192 -44.93 -18.24 26.26
N ALA A 193 -43.68 -18.74 26.36
CA ALA A 193 -42.52 -18.18 25.69
C ALA A 193 -42.70 -18.13 24.17
N ASN A 194 -42.41 -16.95 23.59
CA ASN A 194 -42.56 -16.70 22.17
C ASN A 194 -41.32 -17.18 21.38
N VAL A 195 -41.54 -18.20 20.55
CA VAL A 195 -40.53 -18.82 19.68
C VAL A 195 -40.54 -18.24 18.25
N THR A 196 -41.29 -17.18 18.00
CA THR A 196 -41.33 -16.51 16.68
C THR A 196 -40.21 -15.49 16.56
N PHE A 197 -39.47 -15.53 15.44
CA PHE A 197 -38.40 -14.56 15.18
C PHE A 197 -38.94 -13.17 14.85
N ASN A 198 -38.47 -12.14 15.57
CA ASN A 198 -38.82 -10.75 15.30
C ASN A 198 -37.75 -10.07 14.44
N TRP A 199 -38.00 -10.01 13.12
CA TRP A 199 -37.09 -9.35 12.18
C TRP A 199 -36.83 -7.88 12.51
N THR A 200 -37.83 -7.15 13.01
CA THR A 200 -37.71 -5.71 13.28
C THR A 200 -36.79 -5.44 14.47
N ASP A 201 -36.95 -6.20 15.56
CA ASP A 201 -36.07 -6.08 16.73
C ASP A 201 -34.63 -6.53 16.40
N PHE A 202 -34.49 -7.63 15.66
CA PHE A 202 -33.20 -8.05 15.11
C PHE A 202 -32.54 -6.94 14.28
N ALA A 203 -33.26 -6.37 13.30
CA ALA A 203 -32.74 -5.36 12.39
C ALA A 203 -32.28 -4.07 13.11
N ASN A 204 -32.94 -3.67 14.20
CA ASN A 204 -32.51 -2.55 15.04
C ASN A 204 -31.11 -2.74 15.65
N ASN A 205 -30.65 -3.99 15.80
CA ASN A 205 -29.32 -4.33 16.29
C ASN A 205 -28.27 -4.43 15.16
N VAL A 206 -28.67 -4.42 13.88
CA VAL A 206 -27.76 -4.54 12.73
C VAL A 206 -27.27 -3.15 12.29
N LYS A 207 -25.96 -2.89 12.44
CA LYS A 207 -25.33 -1.61 12.04
C LYS A 207 -24.30 -1.82 10.94
N ASP A 208 -24.72 -1.58 9.70
CA ASP A 208 -23.85 -1.53 8.53
C ASP A 208 -22.98 -0.25 8.57
N THR A 209 -21.68 -0.41 8.86
CA THR A 209 -20.68 0.65 8.93
C THR A 209 -19.64 0.56 7.82
N PHE A 210 -19.79 -0.39 6.89
CA PHE A 210 -18.80 -0.64 5.85
C PHE A 210 -18.74 0.50 4.82
N GLN A 211 -17.54 0.78 4.34
CA GLN A 211 -17.26 1.79 3.31
C GLN A 211 -17.15 1.12 1.94
N THR A 212 -17.60 1.81 0.90
CA THR A 212 -17.63 1.32 -0.50
C THR A 212 -17.18 2.45 -1.41
N PHE A 213 -16.21 2.19 -2.29
CA PHE A 213 -15.50 3.20 -3.09
C PHE A 213 -15.71 3.04 -4.59
N TYR A 214 -15.99 1.82 -5.07
CA TYR A 214 -16.10 1.46 -6.50
C TYR A 214 -17.51 0.99 -6.90
N MET A 215 -18.39 0.75 -5.92
CA MET A 215 -19.80 0.42 -6.07
C MET A 215 -20.70 1.62 -5.75
N ASP A 216 -21.80 1.77 -6.48
CA ASP A 216 -22.79 2.82 -6.26
C ASP A 216 -23.77 2.50 -5.11
N ALA A 217 -24.44 3.54 -4.61
CA ALA A 217 -25.37 3.44 -3.47
C ALA A 217 -26.63 2.61 -3.77
N ALA A 218 -27.10 2.55 -5.02
CA ALA A 218 -28.27 1.76 -5.38
C ALA A 218 -27.93 0.27 -5.40
N THR A 219 -26.80 -0.14 -5.99
CA THR A 219 -26.31 -1.52 -5.92
C THR A 219 -26.02 -1.95 -4.48
N ARG A 220 -25.38 -1.09 -3.67
CA ARG A 220 -25.18 -1.34 -2.23
C ARG A 220 -26.51 -1.64 -1.53
N THR A 221 -27.54 -0.83 -1.78
CA THR A 221 -28.88 -1.00 -1.19
C THR A 221 -29.56 -2.27 -1.71
N GLY A 222 -29.40 -2.60 -2.99
CA GLY A 222 -29.89 -3.84 -3.60
C GLY A 222 -29.33 -5.09 -2.92
N ILE A 223 -28.00 -5.17 -2.74
CA ILE A 223 -27.33 -6.29 -2.07
C ILE A 223 -27.83 -6.45 -0.62
N LYS A 224 -27.98 -5.34 0.12
CA LYS A 224 -28.53 -5.38 1.50
C LYS A 224 -29.94 -5.97 1.52
N ASN A 225 -30.81 -5.54 0.61
CA ASN A 225 -32.20 -5.97 0.56
C ASN A 225 -32.35 -7.43 0.11
N GLU A 226 -31.53 -7.86 -0.87
CA GLU A 226 -31.43 -9.26 -1.31
C GLU A 226 -31.03 -10.18 -0.13
N LEU A 227 -29.90 -9.88 0.52
CA LEU A 227 -29.40 -10.64 1.67
C LEU A 227 -30.39 -10.64 2.84
N ALA A 228 -30.97 -9.47 3.17
CA ALA A 228 -31.96 -9.35 4.23
C ALA A 228 -33.19 -10.22 3.96
N SER A 229 -33.68 -10.27 2.73
CA SER A 229 -34.82 -11.11 2.35
C SER A 229 -34.52 -12.61 2.53
N ILE A 230 -33.36 -13.06 2.03
CA ILE A 230 -32.90 -14.45 2.14
C ILE A 230 -32.71 -14.83 3.63
N LYS A 231 -31.93 -14.03 4.37
CA LYS A 231 -31.62 -14.27 5.77
C LYS A 231 -32.86 -14.18 6.67
N LYS A 232 -33.85 -13.35 6.34
CA LYS A 232 -35.13 -13.32 7.07
C LYS A 232 -35.83 -14.67 7.05
N VAL A 233 -35.88 -15.34 5.89
CA VAL A 233 -36.51 -16.66 5.75
C VAL A 233 -35.67 -17.74 6.47
N GLU A 234 -34.35 -17.71 6.34
CA GLU A 234 -33.42 -18.62 7.02
C GLU A 234 -33.54 -18.51 8.55
N TYR A 235 -33.34 -17.30 9.09
CA TYR A 235 -33.37 -17.03 10.52
C TYR A 235 -34.73 -17.28 11.15
N THR A 236 -35.84 -16.99 10.45
CA THR A 236 -37.18 -17.27 11.01
C THR A 236 -37.35 -18.76 11.29
N LYS A 237 -37.00 -19.62 10.33
CA LYS A 237 -37.11 -21.09 10.47
C LYS A 237 -36.14 -21.61 11.53
N ARG A 238 -34.88 -21.16 11.48
CA ARG A 238 -33.83 -21.61 12.39
C ARG A 238 -34.12 -21.22 13.83
N TYR A 239 -34.51 -19.97 14.08
CA TYR A 239 -34.86 -19.46 15.40
C TYR A 239 -36.05 -20.22 15.98
N SER A 240 -37.13 -20.41 15.20
CA SER A 240 -38.29 -21.15 15.70
C SER A 240 -37.96 -22.59 16.07
N PHE A 241 -37.06 -23.24 15.30
CA PHE A 241 -36.62 -24.59 15.61
C PHE A 241 -35.75 -24.65 16.88
N GLU A 242 -34.71 -23.81 16.96
CA GLU A 242 -33.79 -23.77 18.11
C GLU A 242 -34.50 -23.39 19.43
N LEU A 243 -35.46 -22.46 19.39
CA LEU A 243 -36.16 -22.00 20.60
C LEU A 243 -37.34 -22.89 21.00
N GLU A 244 -38.04 -23.54 20.06
CA GLU A 244 -39.11 -24.51 20.40
C GLU A 244 -38.51 -25.80 20.97
N ASP A 245 -37.38 -26.29 20.44
CA ASP A 245 -36.66 -27.44 21.00
C ASP A 245 -36.15 -27.16 22.44
N LEU A 246 -35.52 -25.99 22.66
CA LEU A 246 -35.12 -25.57 24.00
C LEU A 246 -36.33 -25.45 24.95
N LYS A 247 -37.41 -24.81 24.49
CA LYS A 247 -38.64 -24.64 25.28
C LYS A 247 -39.23 -25.99 25.68
N GLN A 248 -39.35 -26.94 24.75
CA GLN A 248 -39.85 -28.28 25.05
C GLN A 248 -38.91 -29.01 26.03
N SER A 249 -37.59 -28.95 25.82
CA SER A 249 -36.60 -29.55 26.71
C SER A 249 -36.68 -29.00 28.15
N LEU A 250 -36.97 -27.69 28.31
CA LEU A 250 -37.20 -27.09 29.62
C LEU A 250 -38.55 -27.53 30.22
N ILE A 251 -39.63 -27.57 29.43
CA ILE A 251 -40.95 -28.04 29.86
C ILE A 251 -40.88 -29.47 30.40
N ASP A 252 -40.17 -30.36 29.72
CA ASP A 252 -40.01 -31.78 30.13
C ASP A 252 -39.21 -31.93 31.43
N ARG A 253 -38.32 -30.97 31.74
CA ARG A 253 -37.50 -30.97 32.96
C ARG A 253 -38.15 -30.28 34.16
N LEU A 254 -39.15 -29.41 33.95
CA LEU A 254 -39.86 -28.69 35.03
C LEU A 254 -40.34 -29.61 36.17
N PRO A 255 -40.94 -30.80 35.95
CA PRO A 255 -41.36 -31.68 37.03
C PRO A 255 -40.19 -32.17 37.90
N SER A 256 -39.02 -32.39 37.29
CA SER A 256 -37.80 -32.78 38.01
C SER A 256 -37.26 -31.63 38.86
N LEU A 257 -37.23 -30.41 38.29
CA LEU A 257 -36.85 -29.19 39.01
C LEU A 257 -37.74 -28.94 40.22
N ARG A 258 -39.06 -29.15 40.09
CA ARG A 258 -40.00 -29.02 41.21
C ARG A 258 -39.61 -29.93 42.37
N LYS A 259 -39.36 -31.21 42.09
CA LYS A 259 -38.99 -32.20 43.10
C LYS A 259 -37.69 -31.81 43.80
N GLN A 260 -36.69 -31.36 43.06
CA GLN A 260 -35.42 -30.87 43.61
C GLN A 260 -35.60 -29.64 44.53
N LEU A 261 -36.49 -28.71 44.16
CA LEU A 261 -36.80 -27.53 44.98
C LEU A 261 -37.59 -27.87 46.25
N GLU A 262 -38.50 -28.85 46.17
CA GLU A 262 -39.23 -29.38 47.33
C GLU A 262 -38.26 -30.09 48.30
N GLU A 263 -37.40 -30.98 47.81
CA GLU A 263 -36.36 -31.67 48.59
C GLU A 263 -35.37 -30.70 49.27
N GLN A 264 -34.94 -29.64 48.57
CA GLN A 264 -34.06 -28.61 49.15
C GLN A 264 -34.73 -27.82 50.28
N GLU A 265 -36.02 -27.50 50.15
CA GLU A 265 -36.76 -26.78 51.20
C GLU A 265 -37.04 -27.68 52.42
N GLU A 266 -37.31 -28.98 52.21
CA GLU A 266 -37.42 -29.95 53.32
C GLU A 266 -36.09 -30.13 54.07
N LEU A 267 -34.96 -30.24 53.35
CA LEU A 267 -33.62 -30.23 53.93
C LEU A 267 -33.37 -28.93 54.72
N ARG A 268 -33.70 -27.76 54.15
CA ARG A 268 -33.54 -26.46 54.82
C ARG A 268 -34.37 -26.36 56.09
N ARG A 269 -35.61 -26.83 56.09
CA ARG A 269 -36.50 -26.87 57.27
C ARG A 269 -35.98 -27.83 58.33
N THR A 270 -35.53 -29.03 57.93
CA THR A 270 -34.95 -30.01 58.85
C THR A 270 -33.71 -29.46 59.53
N ASN A 271 -32.77 -28.91 58.75
CA ASN A 271 -31.56 -28.26 59.25
C ASN A 271 -31.88 -27.07 60.18
N ALA A 272 -32.89 -26.25 59.86
CA ALA A 272 -33.29 -25.13 60.71
C ALA A 272 -33.91 -25.59 62.04
N VAL A 273 -34.72 -26.66 62.03
CA VAL A 273 -35.31 -27.25 63.25
C VAL A 273 -34.25 -27.95 64.10
N GLU A 274 -33.25 -28.58 63.49
CA GLU A 274 -32.11 -29.17 64.21
C GLU A 274 -31.19 -28.10 64.79
N ALA A 275 -30.87 -27.04 64.03
CA ALA A 275 -30.11 -25.90 64.52
C ALA A 275 -30.81 -25.19 65.69
N ALA A 276 -32.13 -24.97 65.59
CA ALA A 276 -32.93 -24.40 66.67
C ALA A 276 -32.94 -25.29 67.94
N ARG A 277 -33.04 -26.63 67.77
CA ARG A 277 -32.89 -27.57 68.89
C ARG A 277 -31.49 -27.52 69.52
N GLN A 278 -30.43 -27.47 68.71
CA GLN A 278 -29.05 -27.33 69.19
C GLN A 278 -28.82 -25.97 69.89
N GLU A 279 -29.44 -24.89 69.44
CA GLU A 279 -29.37 -23.58 70.09
C GLU A 279 -30.16 -23.54 71.41
N GLU A 280 -31.37 -24.09 71.45
CA GLU A 280 -32.14 -24.19 72.68
C GLU A 280 -31.44 -25.09 73.72
N GLN A 281 -30.81 -26.18 73.27
CA GLN A 281 -30.03 -27.06 74.13
C GLN A 281 -28.76 -26.34 74.65
N ARG A 282 -27.98 -25.67 73.79
CA ARG A 282 -26.87 -24.80 74.24
C ARG A 282 -27.33 -23.72 75.23
N ARG A 283 -28.52 -23.14 75.03
CA ARG A 283 -29.08 -22.12 75.95
C ARG A 283 -29.47 -22.73 77.31
N LYS A 284 -30.02 -23.96 77.34
CA LYS A 284 -30.30 -24.70 78.57
C LYS A 284 -29.01 -25.09 79.30
N GLU A 285 -28.01 -25.58 78.57
CA GLU A 285 -26.69 -25.91 79.10
C GLU A 285 -25.99 -24.65 79.68
N GLN A 286 -26.08 -23.50 79.00
CA GLN A 286 -25.61 -22.22 79.53
C GLN A 286 -26.37 -21.77 80.78
N GLN A 287 -27.70 -21.90 80.82
CA GLN A 287 -28.49 -21.57 82.01
C GLN A 287 -28.18 -22.51 83.18
N GLU A 288 -27.94 -23.80 82.91
CA GLU A 288 -27.55 -24.77 83.93
C GLU A 288 -26.10 -24.54 84.42
N GLN A 289 -25.18 -24.19 83.52
CA GLN A 289 -23.83 -23.76 83.88
C GLN A 289 -23.85 -22.46 84.70
N LEU A 290 -24.66 -21.47 84.34
CA LEU A 290 -24.84 -20.25 85.12
C LEU A 290 -25.44 -20.55 86.50
N ARG A 291 -26.43 -21.44 86.59
CA ARG A 291 -26.98 -21.89 87.89
C ARG A 291 -25.94 -22.64 88.72
N LYS A 292 -25.16 -23.54 88.12
CA LYS A 292 -24.05 -24.23 88.80
C LYS A 292 -22.96 -23.26 89.23
N GLN A 293 -22.65 -22.25 88.42
CA GLN A 293 -21.72 -21.18 88.77
C GLN A 293 -22.29 -20.24 89.85
N GLU A 294 -23.60 -20.01 89.95
CA GLU A 294 -24.21 -19.25 91.04
C GLU A 294 -24.32 -20.07 92.33
N GLU A 295 -24.60 -21.38 92.25
CA GLU A 295 -24.56 -22.30 93.38
C GLU A 295 -23.11 -22.47 93.87
N GLU A 296 -22.13 -22.57 92.96
CA GLU A 296 -20.71 -22.55 93.28
C GLU A 296 -20.24 -21.18 93.76
N ARG A 297 -20.74 -20.06 93.21
CA ARG A 297 -20.44 -18.70 93.73
C ARG A 297 -21.01 -18.50 95.12
N LYS A 298 -22.23 -18.99 95.42
CA LYS A 298 -22.78 -19.00 96.78
C LYS A 298 -22.00 -19.90 97.73
N ARG A 299 -21.52 -21.05 97.25
CA ARG A 299 -20.65 -21.95 98.03
C ARG A 299 -19.28 -21.32 98.29
N ARG A 300 -18.68 -20.68 97.27
CA ARG A 300 -17.45 -19.89 97.35
C ARG A 300 -17.64 -18.55 98.10
N GLU A 301 -18.84 -17.98 98.21
CA GLU A 301 -19.14 -16.81 99.04
C GLU A 301 -19.37 -17.21 100.51
N ALA A 302 -19.91 -18.41 100.77
CA ALA A 302 -19.92 -18.99 102.10
C ALA A 302 -18.50 -19.38 102.55
N GLU A 303 -17.72 -20.00 101.67
CA GLU A 303 -16.32 -20.37 101.89
C GLU A 303 -15.42 -19.12 101.93
N ALA A 304 -15.69 -18.07 101.16
CA ALA A 304 -15.00 -16.78 101.26
C ALA A 304 -15.48 -15.96 102.47
N LYS A 305 -16.70 -16.12 103.00
CA LYS A 305 -17.04 -15.59 104.33
C LYS A 305 -16.28 -16.31 105.45
N ALA A 306 -15.94 -17.59 105.28
CA ALA A 306 -15.07 -18.32 106.18
C ALA A 306 -13.57 -18.05 105.97
N LYS A 307 -13.15 -17.65 104.75
CA LYS A 307 -11.74 -17.42 104.39
C LYS A 307 -11.32 -15.94 104.39
N ALA A 308 -12.25 -15.00 104.27
CA ALA A 308 -12.01 -13.56 104.41
C ALA A 308 -11.84 -13.09 105.88
N GLU A 309 -12.04 -13.98 106.85
CA GLU A 309 -11.60 -13.77 108.24
C GLU A 309 -10.14 -14.20 108.47
N ALA A 310 -9.49 -14.85 107.48
CA ALA A 310 -8.24 -15.58 107.66
C ALA A 310 -7.04 -15.14 106.77
N GLU A 311 -7.21 -14.21 105.82
CA GLU A 311 -6.11 -13.77 104.93
C GLU A 311 -6.03 -12.23 104.82
N LYS A 312 -5.40 -11.63 105.83
CA LYS A 312 -5.12 -10.19 105.95
C LYS A 312 -3.62 -9.94 106.02
N ALA A 313 -2.90 -9.97 104.89
CA ALA A 313 -1.58 -9.34 104.67
C ALA A 313 -1.06 -9.59 103.23
N ALA A 314 -0.27 -8.64 102.69
CA ALA A 314 0.55 -8.73 101.46
C ALA A 314 -0.22 -9.09 100.15
N ALA A 315 -0.49 -8.21 99.18
CA ALA A 315 0.19 -7.00 98.69
C ALA A 315 1.68 -7.23 98.29
N GLU A 316 2.20 -6.80 97.12
CA GLU A 316 1.63 -6.27 95.86
C GLU A 316 2.82 -6.11 94.83
N VAL A 317 2.55 -5.68 93.59
CA VAL A 317 3.48 -4.95 92.66
C VAL A 317 4.42 -5.73 91.69
N GLN A 318 4.48 -5.19 90.46
CA GLN A 318 5.40 -5.38 89.30
C GLN A 318 5.54 -6.77 88.62
N ALA A 319 5.28 -6.97 87.33
CA ALA A 319 5.27 -6.16 86.09
C ALA A 319 6.62 -5.99 85.34
N ALA A 320 6.66 -6.68 84.18
CA ALA A 320 7.27 -6.31 82.89
C ALA A 320 8.79 -6.51 82.63
N PHE A 321 9.09 -6.84 81.36
CA PHE A 321 10.40 -6.94 80.68
C PHE A 321 11.38 -7.99 81.27
N ASP A 322 12.45 -8.50 80.63
CA ASP A 322 13.08 -8.29 79.31
C ASP A 322 13.82 -9.61 78.88
N PHE A 323 14.57 -9.83 77.78
CA PHE A 323 15.07 -9.01 76.65
C PHE A 323 15.25 -9.85 75.36
N SER A 324 15.61 -9.15 74.28
CA SER A 324 16.02 -9.57 72.93
C SER A 324 17.44 -10.15 72.76
N ALA A 325 17.77 -10.56 71.52
CA ALA A 325 19.07 -10.32 70.83
C ALA A 325 18.89 -10.63 69.31
N ALA A 326 19.12 -9.70 68.37
CA ALA A 326 20.39 -9.40 67.67
C ALA A 326 20.85 -10.50 66.66
N SER A 327 21.46 -10.26 65.48
CA SER A 327 21.72 -9.06 64.67
C SER A 327 22.27 -9.46 63.27
N MET A 328 21.97 -8.67 62.21
CA MET A 328 22.86 -8.05 61.18
C MET A 328 24.27 -8.65 60.83
N PRO A 329 24.95 -8.25 59.72
CA PRO A 329 24.50 -7.92 58.34
C PRO A 329 25.52 -8.28 57.20
N SER A 330 25.15 -7.95 55.94
CA SER A 330 26.06 -7.57 54.80
C SER A 330 26.95 -8.67 54.17
N THR A 331 27.24 -8.68 52.86
CA THR A 331 27.96 -7.66 52.07
C THR A 331 27.60 -7.61 50.57
N PRO A 332 27.87 -6.47 49.86
CA PRO A 332 27.56 -6.29 48.44
C PRO A 332 28.77 -6.52 47.50
N THR A 333 28.55 -7.17 46.35
CA THR A 333 29.57 -7.29 45.28
C THR A 333 29.35 -6.29 44.14
N LYS A 334 30.25 -5.30 44.04
CA LYS A 334 30.32 -4.38 42.89
C LYS A 334 30.94 -5.08 41.67
N ALA A 335 30.12 -5.72 40.85
CA ALA A 335 30.52 -6.22 39.52
C ALA A 335 29.67 -5.55 38.42
N LYS A 336 30.31 -4.79 37.52
CA LYS A 336 29.62 -4.14 36.38
C LYS A 336 29.45 -5.14 35.23
N VAL A 337 28.55 -6.10 35.41
CA VAL A 337 28.25 -7.15 34.42
C VAL A 337 27.57 -6.54 33.18
N LYS A 338 28.33 -6.35 32.11
CA LYS A 338 27.79 -6.04 30.78
C LYS A 338 27.31 -7.33 30.12
N LYS A 339 26.01 -7.46 29.85
CA LYS A 339 25.46 -8.58 29.07
C LYS A 339 25.82 -8.39 27.59
N LYS A 340 26.48 -9.39 26.99
CA LYS A 340 26.74 -9.45 25.54
C LYS A 340 25.67 -10.32 24.89
N ILE A 341 25.05 -9.82 23.82
CA ILE A 341 24.05 -10.59 23.06
C ILE A 341 24.80 -11.60 22.17
N GLN A 342 24.36 -12.86 22.21
CA GLN A 342 24.73 -13.90 21.25
C GLN A 342 23.42 -14.40 20.62
N ILE A 343 23.32 -14.32 19.29
CA ILE A 343 22.13 -14.74 18.55
C ILE A 343 22.35 -16.19 18.10
N THR A 344 21.49 -17.10 18.55
CA THR A 344 21.59 -18.55 18.30
C THR A 344 20.66 -19.06 17.19
N ASN A 345 19.74 -18.22 16.71
CA ASN A 345 18.77 -18.54 15.66
C ASN A 345 18.53 -17.28 14.79
N PRO A 346 18.41 -17.38 13.45
CA PRO A 346 18.09 -16.25 12.57
C PRO A 346 16.89 -15.39 13.03
N GLN A 347 15.84 -16.00 13.59
CA GLN A 347 14.67 -15.27 14.12
C GLN A 347 15.02 -14.32 15.28
N GLY A 348 16.12 -14.56 16.00
CA GLY A 348 16.61 -13.68 17.06
C GLY A 348 17.08 -12.32 16.54
N PHE A 349 17.50 -12.21 15.26
CA PHE A 349 17.82 -10.91 14.67
C PHE A 349 16.58 -10.00 14.58
N LEU A 350 15.39 -10.55 14.32
CA LEU A 350 14.15 -9.77 14.26
C LEU A 350 13.77 -9.22 15.65
N GLN A 351 14.01 -9.97 16.71
CA GLN A 351 13.75 -9.54 18.10
C GLN A 351 14.72 -8.43 18.53
N VAL A 352 16.01 -8.57 18.19
CA VAL A 352 17.02 -7.50 18.42
C VAL A 352 16.68 -6.25 17.61
N TYR A 353 16.25 -6.42 16.36
CA TYR A 353 15.80 -5.32 15.49
C TYR A 353 14.58 -4.60 16.08
N GLN A 354 13.55 -5.33 16.49
CA GLN A 354 12.33 -4.77 17.09
C GLN A 354 12.65 -3.98 18.37
N MET A 355 13.53 -4.50 19.23
CA MET A 355 13.96 -3.82 20.45
C MET A 355 14.75 -2.54 20.15
N TRP A 356 15.61 -2.54 19.13
CA TRP A 356 16.35 -1.35 18.72
C TRP A 356 15.44 -0.31 18.06
N PHE A 357 14.59 -0.71 17.10
CA PHE A 357 13.73 0.21 16.35
C PHE A 357 12.68 0.90 17.24
N THR A 358 12.09 0.18 18.20
CA THR A 358 11.09 0.75 19.14
C THR A 358 11.69 1.68 20.22
N ARG A 359 13.02 1.76 20.33
CA ARG A 359 13.71 2.60 21.32
C ARG A 359 14.48 3.74 20.69
N GLU A 360 15.29 3.41 19.68
CA GLU A 360 16.18 4.34 19.00
C GLU A 360 15.61 4.72 17.63
N GLY A 361 15.34 3.70 16.78
CA GLY A 361 15.01 3.90 15.36
C GLY A 361 13.79 4.80 15.10
N ILE A 362 12.74 4.69 15.92
CA ILE A 362 11.53 5.53 15.80
C ILE A 362 11.79 7.03 16.03
N ASN A 363 12.89 7.39 16.68
CA ASN A 363 13.28 8.77 16.98
C ASN A 363 14.37 9.31 16.02
N MET A 364 14.84 8.50 15.06
CA MET A 364 15.87 8.89 14.09
C MET A 364 15.27 9.63 12.89
N SER A 365 16.11 10.41 12.19
CA SER A 365 15.72 11.03 10.93
C SER A 365 15.53 9.98 9.82
N MET A 366 14.73 10.29 8.80
CA MET A 366 14.58 9.43 7.62
C MET A 366 15.92 9.17 6.92
N GLU A 367 16.76 10.19 6.79
CA GLU A 367 18.07 10.08 6.12
C GLU A 367 19.03 9.14 6.88
N ASP A 368 19.00 9.17 8.22
CA ASP A 368 19.84 8.28 9.04
C ASP A 368 19.27 6.86 9.10
N LEU A 369 17.94 6.70 9.09
CA LEU A 369 17.29 5.40 8.91
C LEU A 369 17.66 4.80 7.55
N GLU A 370 17.62 5.55 6.45
CA GLU A 370 18.04 5.08 5.14
C GLU A 370 19.52 4.63 5.13
N LYS A 371 20.42 5.40 5.77
CA LYS A 371 21.83 5.00 5.91
C LYS A 371 21.99 3.69 6.68
N VAL A 372 21.27 3.49 7.79
CA VAL A 372 21.31 2.26 8.59
C VAL A 372 20.74 1.06 7.81
N HIS A 373 19.66 1.26 7.04
CA HIS A 373 18.94 0.19 6.33
C HIS A 373 19.36 -0.02 4.87
N LYS A 374 20.33 0.76 4.37
CA LYS A 374 20.74 0.76 2.95
C LYS A 374 20.93 -0.64 2.34
N LYS A 375 21.53 -1.58 3.07
CA LYS A 375 21.73 -2.97 2.59
C LYS A 375 20.42 -3.75 2.40
N MET A 376 19.42 -3.49 3.24
CA MET A 376 18.09 -4.08 3.13
C MET A 376 17.30 -3.43 1.99
N ILE A 377 17.35 -2.10 1.89
CA ILE A 377 16.69 -1.33 0.82
C ILE A 377 17.20 -1.79 -0.55
N THR A 378 18.52 -1.81 -0.78
CA THR A 378 19.11 -2.28 -2.04
C THR A 378 18.84 -3.75 -2.36
N TYR A 379 18.57 -4.59 -1.36
CA TYR A 379 18.09 -5.94 -1.60
C TYR A 379 16.64 -5.96 -2.12
N CYS A 380 15.74 -5.21 -1.49
CA CYS A 380 14.35 -5.07 -1.94
C CYS A 380 14.25 -4.43 -3.33
N GLU A 381 15.07 -3.40 -3.61
CA GLU A 381 15.21 -2.79 -4.95
C GLU A 381 15.67 -3.82 -6.00
N LYS A 382 16.60 -4.72 -5.67
CA LYS A 382 17.02 -5.80 -6.57
C LYS A 382 15.91 -6.82 -6.82
N VAL A 383 15.12 -7.16 -5.80
CA VAL A 383 14.01 -8.11 -5.91
C VAL A 383 12.91 -7.58 -6.83
N VAL A 384 12.45 -6.34 -6.66
CA VAL A 384 11.43 -5.75 -7.56
C VAL A 384 11.94 -5.65 -9.00
N ASN A 385 13.19 -5.21 -9.22
CA ASN A 385 13.76 -5.04 -10.56
C ASN A 385 14.06 -6.34 -11.30
N LYS A 386 14.16 -7.49 -10.61
CA LYS A 386 14.48 -8.79 -11.21
C LYS A 386 13.28 -9.74 -11.27
N ASP A 387 12.57 -9.84 -10.16
CA ASP A 387 11.55 -10.86 -9.91
C ASP A 387 10.13 -10.24 -9.81
N GLY A 388 10.00 -8.90 -9.84
CA GLY A 388 8.72 -8.18 -9.88
C GLY A 388 7.94 -8.14 -8.56
N GLU A 389 8.56 -8.56 -7.45
CA GLU A 389 7.90 -8.65 -6.15
C GLU A 389 8.03 -7.33 -5.35
N GLU A 390 6.90 -6.73 -5.02
CA GLU A 390 6.78 -5.45 -4.32
C GLU A 390 6.25 -5.59 -2.89
N ILE A 391 6.78 -4.78 -1.97
CA ILE A 391 6.26 -4.64 -0.61
C ILE A 391 4.94 -3.85 -0.64
N LYS A 392 3.81 -4.56 -0.48
CA LYS A 392 2.48 -3.95 -0.39
C LYS A 392 2.26 -3.28 0.97
N SER A 393 2.58 -2.00 1.06
CA SER A 393 2.41 -1.18 2.27
C SER A 393 2.03 0.25 1.91
N ALA A 394 1.16 0.89 2.70
CA ALA A 394 0.85 2.32 2.55
C ALA A 394 2.06 3.24 2.82
N PHE A 395 3.11 2.70 3.46
CA PHE A 395 4.32 3.41 3.87
C PHE A 395 5.52 3.18 2.93
N VAL A 396 5.36 2.38 1.87
CA VAL A 396 6.41 2.10 0.87
C VAL A 396 5.89 2.51 -0.51
N LYS A 397 6.74 3.18 -1.29
CA LYS A 397 6.44 3.58 -2.67
C LYS A 397 7.64 3.28 -3.56
N TYR A 398 7.40 2.62 -4.68
CA TYR A 398 8.37 2.46 -5.75
C TYR A 398 8.22 3.61 -6.74
N ILE A 399 9.34 4.09 -7.30
CA ILE A 399 9.39 5.21 -8.24
C ILE A 399 10.25 4.75 -9.43
N ASP A 400 9.74 4.93 -10.65
CA ASP A 400 10.44 4.51 -11.86
C ASP A 400 11.65 5.43 -12.15
N ASP A 401 12.87 4.88 -12.08
CA ASP A 401 14.09 5.54 -12.56
C ASP A 401 14.32 5.19 -14.03
N VAL A 402 13.94 6.10 -14.94
CA VAL A 402 13.89 5.86 -16.38
C VAL A 402 15.05 6.53 -17.11
N THR A 403 16.08 5.75 -17.43
CA THR A 403 17.15 6.14 -18.36
C THR A 403 16.95 5.50 -19.74
N ALA A 404 17.02 6.31 -20.81
CA ALA A 404 16.87 5.84 -22.18
C ALA A 404 18.05 4.96 -22.66
N LYS A 405 17.79 4.10 -23.65
CA LYS A 405 18.78 3.34 -24.45
C LYS A 405 18.63 3.69 -25.92
#